data_AF-A0A2A5DEC0-F1
#
_entry.id   AF-A0A2A5DEC0-F1
#
_cell.length_a   1.000
_cell.length_b   1.000
_cell.length_c   1.000
_cell.angle_alpha   90.00
_cell.angle_beta   90.00
_cell.angle_gamma   90.00
#
_symmetry.space_group_name_H-M   'P 1'
#
loop_
_entity.id
_entity.type
_entity.pdbx_description
1 polymer ?
#
loop_
_entity_poly.entity_id
_entity_poly.type
_entity_poly.pdbx_seq_one_letter_code
_entity_poly.pdbx_strand_id
1 'polypeptide(L)'
;MKFLSLSAFFLFLVLGTLSSSDDSKKEKIGSKGTHISKKYFTKVYSPAFSIIATLRIINNKFYNDEIEMKTRKRKEVVKVKDQNGKVYNDDSYLEVIGPKKYVEEMDPIIRNFINRKIIDATFQINYKSATRMVIIKYLKNELPFKVFKPFSKKLQKKHNQSLLFSKLSSRNALIFICKKENLIDIKKEIHETLK
;
A
#
# COMPACT_ATOMS: atom_id res chain seq x y z
N MET A 1 51.37 -4.83 29.85
CA MET A 1 50.24 -4.22 29.11
C MET A 1 49.93 -5.12 27.91
N LYS A 2 48.78 -5.79 27.91
CA LYS A 2 48.35 -6.65 26.80
C LYS A 2 47.35 -5.86 25.95
N PHE A 3 47.70 -5.57 24.71
CA PHE A 3 46.78 -5.04 23.71
C PHE A 3 45.97 -6.23 23.15
N LEU A 4 44.69 -6.30 23.53
CA LEU A 4 43.69 -7.13 22.85
C LEU A 4 43.14 -6.31 21.68
N SER A 5 43.61 -6.60 20.48
CA SER A 5 43.05 -6.04 19.25
C SER A 5 41.92 -6.94 18.75
N LEU A 6 40.72 -6.40 18.90
CA LEU A 6 39.41 -6.75 18.36
C LEU A 6 39.45 -7.21 16.87
N SER A 7 39.60 -8.50 16.60
CA SER A 7 39.44 -9.05 15.24
C SER A 7 38.86 -10.47 15.22
N ALA A 8 37.88 -10.73 16.09
CA ALA A 8 37.16 -12.02 16.14
C ALA A 8 35.65 -11.85 16.35
N PHE A 9 35.01 -10.89 15.66
CA PHE A 9 33.55 -10.75 15.67
C PHE A 9 32.91 -10.68 14.27
N PHE A 10 33.64 -11.08 13.22
CA PHE A 10 33.15 -11.07 11.84
C PHE A 10 33.22 -12.43 11.12
N LEU A 11 33.18 -13.54 11.88
CA LEU A 11 33.26 -14.88 11.29
C LEU A 11 32.16 -15.85 11.76
N PHE A 12 30.96 -15.36 12.09
CA PHE A 12 29.82 -16.22 12.48
C PHE A 12 28.55 -16.08 11.64
N LEU A 13 28.64 -15.52 10.43
CA LEU A 13 27.47 -15.39 9.54
C LEU A 13 27.63 -16.04 8.15
N VAL A 14 28.74 -16.75 7.88
CA VAL A 14 29.05 -17.19 6.50
C VAL A 14 29.01 -18.71 6.27
N LEU A 15 28.90 -19.58 7.28
CA LEU A 15 29.08 -21.04 7.08
C LEU A 15 28.03 -21.92 7.77
N GLY A 16 26.75 -21.50 7.75
CA GLY A 16 25.69 -22.16 8.51
C GLY A 16 24.64 -22.99 7.77
N THR A 17 24.57 -22.98 6.42
CA THR A 17 23.55 -23.78 5.68
C THR A 17 23.98 -24.19 4.27
N LEU A 18 25.20 -24.71 4.13
CA LEU A 18 25.62 -25.47 2.95
C LEU A 18 25.63 -26.95 3.33
N SER A 19 24.48 -27.61 3.18
CA SER A 19 24.37 -29.06 2.98
C SER A 19 22.89 -29.46 2.95
N SER A 20 22.35 -29.67 1.76
CA SER A 20 21.82 -30.95 1.30
C SER A 20 20.66 -30.80 0.30
N SER A 21 20.66 -31.77 -0.62
CA SER A 21 19.73 -32.06 -1.71
C SER A 21 19.67 -31.05 -2.86
N ASP A 22 20.45 -31.37 -3.90
CA ASP A 22 19.95 -31.46 -5.28
C ASP A 22 18.46 -31.79 -5.32
N ASP A 23 17.66 -30.78 -5.56
CA ASP A 23 16.47 -30.91 -6.38
C ASP A 23 16.39 -29.64 -7.20
N SER A 24 16.62 -29.81 -8.51
CA SER A 24 16.38 -28.78 -9.51
C SER A 24 15.03 -28.10 -9.24
N LYS A 25 15.07 -26.90 -8.64
CA LYS A 25 13.94 -25.98 -8.74
C LYS A 25 13.89 -25.57 -10.21
N LYS A 26 13.24 -26.42 -11.01
CA LYS A 26 12.56 -25.97 -12.21
C LYS A 26 11.74 -24.78 -11.74
N GLU A 27 12.20 -23.58 -12.08
CA GLU A 27 11.33 -22.42 -12.08
C GLU A 27 10.09 -22.88 -12.85
N LYS A 28 8.97 -23.04 -12.14
CA LYS A 28 7.70 -23.12 -12.81
C LYS A 28 7.62 -21.80 -13.56
N ILE A 29 7.90 -21.84 -14.87
CA ILE A 29 7.52 -20.81 -15.81
C ILE A 29 6.00 -20.83 -15.80
N GLY A 30 5.42 -20.25 -14.74
CA GLY A 30 4.02 -19.91 -14.68
C GLY A 30 3.80 -18.96 -15.85
N SER A 31 2.83 -19.29 -16.68
CA SER A 31 2.40 -18.51 -17.85
C SER A 31 2.64 -17.02 -17.61
N LYS A 32 3.67 -16.44 -18.25
CA LYS A 32 4.03 -15.04 -18.07
C LYS A 32 2.86 -14.20 -18.57
N GLY A 33 1.95 -13.84 -17.67
CA GLY A 33 0.94 -12.84 -17.96
C GLY A 33 1.63 -11.57 -18.45
N THR A 34 1.02 -10.85 -19.39
CA THR A 34 1.57 -9.62 -19.95
C THR A 34 1.91 -8.66 -18.82
N HIS A 35 3.19 -8.33 -18.65
CA HIS A 35 3.62 -7.30 -17.69
C HIS A 35 3.47 -5.94 -18.35
N ILE A 36 3.00 -4.95 -17.58
CA ILE A 36 2.88 -3.56 -18.03
C ILE A 36 3.53 -2.62 -17.02
N SER A 37 3.92 -1.44 -17.51
CA SER A 37 4.32 -0.31 -16.67
C SER A 37 3.31 0.82 -16.86
N LYS A 38 2.75 1.33 -15.76
CA LYS A 38 1.90 2.53 -15.73
C LYS A 38 2.53 3.61 -14.89
N LYS A 39 2.53 4.84 -15.43
CA LYS A 39 3.09 6.03 -14.78
C LYS A 39 1.95 6.91 -14.26
N TYR A 40 2.04 7.28 -13.00
CA TYR A 40 1.07 8.12 -12.30
C TYR A 40 1.75 9.41 -11.84
N PHE A 41 1.35 10.50 -12.48
CA PHE A 41 1.83 11.82 -12.12
C PHE A 41 1.04 12.34 -10.92
N THR A 42 1.69 12.35 -9.76
CA THR A 42 1.21 12.82 -8.45
C THR A 42 0.93 14.32 -8.35
N LYS A 43 0.82 15.00 -9.51
CA LYS A 43 0.92 16.44 -9.78
C LYS A 43 0.20 17.39 -8.82
N VAL A 44 -0.69 16.94 -7.94
CA VAL A 44 -1.61 17.88 -7.29
C VAL A 44 -1.86 17.65 -5.79
N TYR A 45 -1.82 16.44 -5.20
CA TYR A 45 -2.23 16.29 -3.78
C TYR A 45 -1.57 15.18 -2.94
N SER A 46 -0.78 14.29 -3.52
CA SER A 46 -0.24 13.14 -2.77
C SER A 46 1.12 12.75 -3.30
N PRO A 47 2.19 12.88 -2.51
CA PRO A 47 3.51 12.51 -2.98
C PRO A 47 3.61 11.00 -3.20
N ALA A 48 4.41 10.59 -4.18
CA ALA A 48 4.51 9.19 -4.61
C ALA A 48 4.83 8.23 -3.45
N PHE A 49 5.75 8.60 -2.56
CA PHE A 49 6.14 7.78 -1.41
C PHE A 49 4.95 7.47 -0.47
N SER A 50 4.04 8.43 -0.27
CA SER A 50 2.88 8.26 0.62
C SER A 50 1.89 7.28 0.01
N ILE A 51 1.71 7.32 -1.31
CA ILE A 51 0.86 6.37 -2.04
C ILE A 51 1.46 4.97 -1.99
N ILE A 52 2.78 4.86 -2.24
CA ILE A 52 3.50 3.57 -2.18
C ILE A 52 3.35 2.91 -0.81
N ALA A 53 3.51 3.67 0.28
CA ALA A 53 3.36 3.13 1.64
C ALA A 53 1.97 2.49 1.86
N THR A 54 0.90 3.14 1.40
CA THR A 54 -0.45 2.60 1.48
C THR A 54 -0.64 1.38 0.57
N LEU A 55 -0.17 1.44 -0.67
CA LEU A 55 -0.35 0.37 -1.65
C LEU A 55 0.49 -0.88 -1.36
N ARG A 56 1.64 -0.76 -0.69
CA ARG A 56 2.43 -1.92 -0.24
C ARG A 56 1.60 -2.86 0.63
N ILE A 57 0.75 -2.32 1.50
CA ILE A 57 -0.13 -3.16 2.33
C ILE A 57 -1.10 -3.98 1.46
N ILE A 58 -1.60 -3.39 0.37
CA ILE A 58 -2.46 -4.10 -0.60
C ILE A 58 -1.64 -5.14 -1.35
N ASN A 59 -0.47 -4.75 -1.87
CA ASN A 59 0.44 -5.60 -2.64
C ASN A 59 0.89 -6.85 -1.88
N ASN A 60 1.44 -6.66 -0.69
CA ASN A 60 1.94 -7.74 0.14
C ASN A 60 0.81 -8.73 0.53
N LYS A 61 -0.43 -8.24 0.69
CA LYS A 61 -1.56 -9.09 1.10
C LYS A 61 -2.22 -9.82 -0.07
N PHE A 62 -2.41 -9.14 -1.19
CA PHE A 62 -3.28 -9.60 -2.28
C PHE A 62 -2.56 -9.89 -3.57
N TYR A 63 -1.31 -9.48 -3.73
CA TYR A 63 -0.58 -9.71 -4.97
C TYR A 63 0.78 -10.39 -4.71
N ASN A 64 1.07 -10.84 -3.48
CA ASN A 64 2.30 -11.53 -3.11
C ASN A 64 3.57 -10.82 -3.63
N ASP A 65 3.57 -9.49 -3.58
CA ASP A 65 4.66 -8.66 -4.08
C ASP A 65 4.94 -8.75 -5.60
N GLU A 66 4.00 -9.27 -6.40
CA GLU A 66 4.08 -9.29 -7.86
C GLU A 66 3.96 -7.91 -8.52
N ILE A 67 3.50 -6.89 -7.78
CA ILE A 67 3.49 -5.51 -8.25
C ILE A 67 4.67 -4.76 -7.66
N GLU A 68 5.55 -4.27 -8.51
CA GLU A 68 6.63 -3.37 -8.15
C GLU A 68 6.15 -1.91 -8.22
N MET A 69 6.49 -1.13 -7.20
CA MET A 69 6.17 0.30 -7.14
C MET A 69 7.44 1.12 -6.90
N LYS A 70 7.74 2.03 -7.83
CA LYS A 70 8.96 2.84 -7.81
C LYS A 70 8.63 4.33 -7.83
N THR A 71 9.38 5.09 -7.05
CA THR A 71 9.46 6.54 -7.21
C THR A 71 10.49 6.85 -8.29
N ARG A 72 10.11 7.60 -9.32
CA ARG A 72 10.99 8.00 -10.42
C ARG A 72 11.12 9.51 -10.48
N LYS A 73 12.33 10.01 -10.74
CA LYS A 73 12.56 11.44 -10.92
C LYS A 73 11.88 11.94 -12.20
N ARG A 74 11.33 13.14 -12.14
CA ARG A 74 10.84 13.91 -13.28
C ARG A 74 12.00 14.69 -13.88
N LYS A 75 11.81 15.11 -15.14
CA LYS A 75 12.69 16.11 -15.76
C LYS A 75 12.51 17.49 -15.14
N GLU A 76 11.30 17.80 -14.68
CA GLU A 76 10.94 19.11 -14.12
C GLU A 76 10.21 18.95 -12.78
N VAL A 77 10.53 19.85 -11.85
CA VAL A 77 9.91 19.94 -10.52
C VAL A 77 8.49 20.48 -10.67
N VAL A 78 7.52 19.84 -10.02
CA VAL A 78 6.13 20.30 -10.00
C VAL A 78 5.73 20.76 -8.60
N LYS A 79 5.09 21.93 -8.52
CA LYS A 79 4.51 22.43 -7.26
C LYS A 79 3.18 21.74 -6.97
N VAL A 80 3.11 21.04 -5.85
CA VAL A 80 1.95 20.28 -5.35
C VAL A 80 1.38 21.04 -4.15
N LYS A 81 0.08 21.35 -4.15
CA LYS A 81 -0.58 22.03 -3.03
C LYS A 81 -1.47 21.03 -2.29
N ASP A 82 -1.16 20.76 -1.02
CA ASP A 82 -2.01 19.87 -0.22
C ASP A 82 -3.36 20.51 0.12
N GLN A 83 -4.22 19.72 0.77
CA GLN A 83 -5.55 20.14 1.22
C GLN A 83 -5.52 21.27 2.26
N ASN A 84 -4.40 21.48 2.96
CA ASN A 84 -4.19 22.55 3.94
C ASN A 84 -3.56 23.80 3.30
N GLY A 85 -3.33 23.76 1.98
CA GLY A 85 -2.75 24.85 1.22
C GLY A 85 -1.22 24.92 1.25
N LYS A 86 -0.53 23.97 1.89
CA LYS A 86 0.92 23.90 1.93
C LYS A 86 1.46 23.39 0.59
N VAL A 87 2.50 24.06 0.09
CA VAL A 87 3.12 23.75 -1.20
C VAL A 87 4.36 22.88 -1.02
N TYR A 88 4.46 21.82 -1.80
CA TYR A 88 5.59 20.90 -1.88
C TYR A 88 6.14 20.91 -3.30
N ASN A 89 7.46 20.88 -3.43
CA ASN A 89 8.12 20.62 -4.71
C ASN A 89 8.22 19.10 -4.88
N ASP A 90 7.43 18.53 -5.79
CA ASP A 90 7.48 17.12 -6.14
C ASP A 90 8.26 16.95 -7.45
N ASP A 91 9.49 16.48 -7.31
CA ASP A 91 10.39 16.12 -8.40
C ASP A 91 10.17 14.67 -8.86
N SER A 92 9.10 14.00 -8.40
CA SER A 92 8.93 12.56 -8.58
C SER A 92 7.56 12.14 -9.12
N TYR A 93 7.49 11.00 -9.79
CA TYR A 93 6.24 10.34 -10.18
C TYR A 93 6.25 8.88 -9.71
N LEU A 94 5.06 8.31 -9.56
CA LEU A 94 4.88 6.90 -9.22
C LEU A 94 4.88 6.06 -10.50
N GLU A 95 5.74 5.06 -10.57
CA GLU A 95 5.73 4.01 -11.59
C GLU A 95 5.27 2.70 -10.95
N VAL A 96 4.28 2.04 -11.55
CA VAL A 96 3.74 0.75 -11.11
C VAL A 96 3.95 -0.27 -12.22
N ILE A 97 4.63 -1.36 -11.89
CA ILE A 97 5.07 -2.39 -12.83
C ILE A 97 4.58 -3.75 -12.32
N GLY A 98 4.00 -4.57 -13.19
CA GLY A 98 3.55 -5.91 -12.80
C GLY A 98 2.61 -6.53 -13.82
N PRO A 99 1.97 -7.66 -13.49
CA PRO A 99 0.98 -8.30 -14.35
C PRO A 99 -0.18 -7.36 -14.70
N LYS A 100 -0.55 -7.27 -15.98
CA LYS A 100 -1.58 -6.37 -16.53
C LYS A 100 -2.86 -6.38 -15.70
N LYS A 101 -3.38 -7.57 -15.40
CA LYS A 101 -4.59 -7.76 -14.60
C LYS A 101 -4.51 -7.03 -13.25
N TYR A 102 -3.42 -7.20 -12.51
CA TYR A 102 -3.27 -6.62 -11.18
C TYR A 102 -3.04 -5.12 -11.24
N VAL A 103 -2.25 -4.65 -12.22
CA VAL A 103 -2.02 -3.22 -12.44
C VAL A 103 -3.32 -2.50 -12.84
N GLU A 104 -4.17 -3.13 -13.65
CA GLU A 104 -5.50 -2.61 -14.02
C GLU A 104 -6.48 -2.60 -12.85
N GLU A 105 -6.42 -3.60 -11.97
CA GLU A 105 -7.26 -3.65 -10.76
C GLU A 105 -6.87 -2.58 -9.73
N MET A 106 -5.57 -2.27 -9.61
CA MET A 106 -5.07 -1.20 -8.74
C MET A 106 -5.21 0.22 -9.33
N ASP A 107 -5.27 0.35 -10.66
CA ASP A 107 -5.40 1.63 -11.38
C ASP A 107 -6.49 2.56 -10.82
N PRO A 108 -7.76 2.12 -10.61
CA PRO A 108 -8.80 3.00 -10.09
C PRO A 108 -8.53 3.48 -8.64
N ILE A 109 -7.89 2.65 -7.81
CA ILE A 109 -7.49 3.02 -6.44
C ILE A 109 -6.42 4.12 -6.49
N ILE A 110 -5.39 3.93 -7.32
CA ILE A 110 -4.29 4.91 -7.50
C ILE A 110 -4.85 6.22 -8.06
N ARG A 111 -5.73 6.15 -9.06
CA ARG A 111 -6.39 7.33 -9.64
C ARG A 111 -7.19 8.10 -8.61
N ASN A 112 -7.92 7.41 -7.73
CA ASN A 112 -8.63 8.07 -6.62
C ASN A 112 -7.64 8.78 -5.68
N PHE A 113 -6.51 8.14 -5.33
CA PHE A 113 -5.48 8.77 -4.50
C PHE A 113 -4.83 10.00 -5.12
N ILE A 114 -4.68 10.09 -6.44
CA ILE A 114 -4.09 11.27 -7.11
C ILE A 114 -5.14 12.29 -7.60
N ASN A 115 -6.44 11.97 -7.55
CA ASN A 115 -7.50 12.81 -8.10
C ASN A 115 -7.57 14.18 -7.42
N ARG A 116 -7.91 15.23 -8.16
CA ARG A 116 -8.21 16.53 -7.56
C ARG A 116 -9.42 16.52 -6.65
N LYS A 117 -10.48 15.82 -7.06
CA LYS A 117 -11.68 15.71 -6.25
C LYS A 117 -11.45 14.66 -5.15
N ILE A 118 -11.74 15.05 -3.92
CA ILE A 118 -11.81 14.14 -2.77
C ILE A 118 -13.16 13.43 -2.82
N ILE A 119 -13.15 12.13 -3.12
CA ILE A 119 -14.36 11.34 -3.34
C ILE A 119 -14.20 10.03 -2.57
N ASP A 120 -15.06 9.83 -1.58
CA ASP A 120 -15.24 8.54 -0.91
C ASP A 120 -15.60 7.48 -1.95
N ALA A 121 -14.89 6.35 -1.92
CA ALA A 121 -15.02 5.35 -2.98
C ALA A 121 -14.91 3.93 -2.44
N THR A 122 -15.38 2.98 -3.23
CA THR A 122 -15.23 1.55 -2.95
C THR A 122 -14.78 0.84 -4.22
N PHE A 123 -13.72 0.04 -4.13
CA PHE A 123 -13.15 -0.71 -5.23
C PHE A 123 -13.17 -2.20 -4.92
N GLN A 124 -13.25 -3.02 -5.95
CA GLN A 124 -13.20 -4.47 -5.83
C GLN A 124 -11.80 -4.96 -6.21
N ILE A 125 -11.23 -5.83 -5.37
CA ILE A 125 -9.99 -6.57 -5.62
C ILE A 125 -10.34 -8.05 -5.71
N ASN A 126 -9.88 -8.72 -6.77
CA ASN A 126 -10.12 -10.14 -7.00
C ASN A 126 -8.80 -10.90 -6.90
N TYR A 127 -8.57 -11.54 -5.76
CA TYR A 127 -7.39 -12.34 -5.53
C TYR A 127 -7.74 -13.82 -5.36
N LYS A 128 -7.19 -14.67 -6.23
CA LYS A 128 -7.52 -16.10 -6.30
C LYS A 128 -9.05 -16.29 -6.37
N SER A 129 -9.62 -17.09 -5.47
CA SER A 129 -11.07 -17.33 -5.35
C SER A 129 -11.79 -16.35 -4.42
N ALA A 130 -11.11 -15.30 -3.94
CA ALA A 130 -11.65 -14.38 -2.94
C ALA A 130 -11.81 -12.95 -3.47
N THR A 131 -13.02 -12.41 -3.33
CA THR A 131 -13.29 -10.99 -3.56
C THR A 131 -13.10 -10.19 -2.28
N ARG A 132 -12.44 -9.03 -2.40
CA ARG A 132 -12.23 -8.07 -1.32
C ARG A 132 -12.66 -6.68 -1.76
N MET A 133 -13.13 -5.89 -0.81
CA MET A 133 -13.59 -4.53 -1.04
C MET A 133 -12.63 -3.57 -0.37
N VAL A 134 -12.09 -2.62 -1.14
CA VAL A 134 -11.27 -1.51 -0.65
C VAL A 134 -12.17 -0.30 -0.52
N ILE A 135 -12.43 0.15 0.70
CA ILE A 135 -13.22 1.35 1.01
C ILE A 135 -12.23 2.47 1.33
N ILE A 136 -12.37 3.60 0.64
CA ILE A 136 -11.56 4.79 0.86
C ILE A 136 -12.48 5.86 1.39
N LYS A 137 -12.20 6.31 2.63
CA LYS A 137 -12.95 7.34 3.34
C LYS A 137 -12.04 8.54 3.58
N TYR A 138 -12.34 9.65 2.95
CA TYR A 138 -11.63 10.91 3.18
C TYR A 138 -12.26 11.67 4.34
N LEU A 139 -11.41 12.32 5.12
CA LEU A 139 -11.82 13.03 6.32
C LEU A 139 -11.63 14.52 6.12
N LYS A 140 -12.63 15.31 6.52
CA LYS A 140 -12.55 16.78 6.48
C LYS A 140 -11.44 17.31 7.40
N ASN A 141 -11.35 16.74 8.61
CA ASN A 141 -10.39 17.12 9.64
C ASN A 141 -9.53 15.92 10.00
N GLU A 142 -8.28 16.16 10.40
CA GLU A 142 -7.42 15.07 10.87
C GLU A 142 -8.02 14.42 12.11
N LEU A 143 -8.20 13.10 12.08
CA LEU A 143 -8.59 12.36 13.27
C LEU A 143 -7.42 12.30 14.25
N PRO A 144 -7.61 12.72 15.51
CA PRO A 144 -6.60 12.53 16.55
C PRO A 144 -6.26 11.04 16.66
N PHE A 145 -4.97 10.72 16.75
CA PHE A 145 -4.50 9.33 16.87
C PHE A 145 -5.16 8.58 18.05
N LYS A 146 -5.50 9.31 19.12
CA LYS A 146 -6.19 8.81 20.31
C LYS A 146 -7.62 8.30 20.05
N VAL A 147 -8.34 8.88 19.08
CA VAL A 147 -9.69 8.44 18.65
C VAL A 147 -9.60 7.29 17.66
N PHE A 148 -8.57 7.36 16.82
CA PHE A 148 -8.37 6.46 15.70
C PHE A 148 -7.98 5.02 16.09
N LYS A 149 -7.04 4.86 17.02
CA LYS A 149 -6.54 3.53 17.45
C LYS A 149 -7.61 2.67 18.15
N PRO A 150 -8.49 3.22 19.02
CA PRO A 150 -9.62 2.47 19.57
C PRO A 150 -10.64 2.05 18.51
N PHE A 151 -10.97 2.95 17.57
CA PHE A 151 -11.92 2.68 16.50
C PHE A 151 -11.49 1.51 15.60
N SER A 152 -10.23 1.52 15.14
CA SER A 152 -9.70 0.44 14.30
C SER A 152 -9.67 -0.90 15.04
N LYS A 153 -9.30 -0.91 16.33
CA LYS A 153 -9.34 -2.12 17.17
C LYS A 153 -10.75 -2.67 17.37
N LYS A 154 -11.75 -1.80 17.60
CA LYS A 154 -13.15 -2.20 17.78
C LYS A 154 -13.68 -2.88 16.51
N LEU A 155 -13.47 -2.26 15.36
CA LEU A 155 -13.83 -2.81 14.05
C LEU A 155 -13.14 -4.15 13.78
N GLN A 156 -11.83 -4.25 14.02
CA GLN A 156 -11.08 -5.49 13.81
C GLN A 156 -11.53 -6.64 14.71
N LYS A 157 -11.90 -6.36 15.97
CA LYS A 157 -12.46 -7.36 16.89
C LYS A 157 -13.80 -7.89 16.40
N LYS A 158 -14.70 -7.01 15.97
CA LYS A 158 -16.04 -7.39 15.51
C LYS A 158 -16.01 -8.21 14.22
N HIS A 159 -15.08 -7.89 13.31
CA HIS A 159 -14.96 -8.53 12.00
C HIS A 159 -13.85 -9.59 11.93
N ASN A 160 -13.41 -10.14 13.09
CA ASN A 160 -12.46 -11.26 13.20
C ASN A 160 -11.27 -11.20 12.23
N GLN A 161 -10.45 -10.14 12.33
CA GLN A 161 -9.24 -9.93 11.51
C GLN A 161 -9.46 -9.84 9.99
N SER A 162 -10.71 -9.92 9.50
CA SER A 162 -11.03 -9.84 8.07
C SER A 162 -10.92 -8.42 7.50
N LEU A 163 -10.67 -7.45 8.37
CA LEU A 163 -10.48 -6.05 8.07
C LEU A 163 -8.99 -5.68 8.14
N LEU A 164 -8.41 -5.33 7.00
CA LEU A 164 -7.16 -4.60 6.96
C LEU A 164 -7.41 -3.11 6.90
N PHE A 165 -6.46 -2.37 7.42
CA PHE A 165 -6.61 -0.95 7.62
C PHE A 165 -5.29 -0.23 7.29
N SER A 166 -5.38 0.90 6.60
CA SER A 166 -4.26 1.78 6.30
C SER A 166 -4.69 3.25 6.28
N LYS A 167 -3.73 4.17 6.38
CA LYS A 167 -3.95 5.62 6.28
C LYS A 167 -3.11 6.18 5.12
N LEU A 168 -3.70 7.08 4.34
CA LEU A 168 -2.97 7.94 3.40
C LEU A 168 -2.91 9.34 4.01
N SER A 169 -1.84 9.61 4.77
CA SER A 169 -1.72 10.82 5.59
C SER A 169 -1.78 12.11 4.78
N SER A 170 -1.15 12.16 3.60
CA SER A 170 -1.14 13.34 2.72
C SER A 170 -2.52 13.80 2.26
N ARG A 171 -3.52 12.93 2.36
CA ARG A 171 -4.91 13.18 1.93
C ARG A 171 -5.91 13.05 3.07
N ASN A 172 -5.40 12.81 4.28
CA ASN A 172 -6.21 12.47 5.43
C ASN A 172 -7.30 11.42 5.11
N ALA A 173 -6.90 10.36 4.41
CA ALA A 173 -7.79 9.29 3.99
C ALA A 173 -7.55 8.02 4.80
N LEU A 174 -8.64 7.33 5.11
CA LEU A 174 -8.66 6.02 5.73
C LEU A 174 -8.99 4.97 4.67
N ILE A 175 -8.23 3.90 4.67
CA ILE A 175 -8.39 2.78 3.73
C ILE A 175 -8.75 1.56 4.55
N PHE A 176 -9.89 0.97 4.23
CA PHE A 176 -10.38 -0.27 4.84
C PHE A 176 -10.44 -1.33 3.76
N ILE A 177 -10.00 -2.55 4.07
CA ILE A 177 -10.07 -3.67 3.15
C ILE A 177 -10.77 -4.81 3.86
N CYS A 178 -11.91 -5.22 3.32
CA CYS A 178 -12.76 -6.22 3.94
C CYS A 178 -13.20 -7.29 2.95
N LYS A 179 -13.79 -8.36 3.47
CA LYS A 179 -14.54 -9.31 2.63
C LYS A 179 -15.80 -8.64 2.08
N LYS A 180 -16.29 -9.14 0.94
CA LYS A 180 -17.48 -8.59 0.26
C LYS A 180 -18.72 -8.71 1.14
N GLU A 181 -18.87 -9.82 1.85
CA GLU A 181 -20.00 -10.06 2.76
C GLU A 181 -20.08 -9.04 3.90
N ASN A 182 -18.94 -8.45 4.33
CA ASN A 182 -18.90 -7.51 5.45
C ASN A 182 -19.03 -6.04 5.01
N LEU A 183 -19.18 -5.76 3.70
CA LEU A 183 -19.12 -4.40 3.14
C LEU A 183 -20.15 -3.46 3.75
N ILE A 184 -21.40 -3.91 3.87
CA ILE A 184 -22.53 -3.08 4.33
C ILE A 184 -22.31 -2.69 5.79
N ASP A 185 -22.02 -3.67 6.63
CA ASP A 185 -21.81 -3.48 8.07
C ASP A 185 -20.63 -2.55 8.34
N ILE A 186 -19.52 -2.74 7.64
CA ILE A 186 -18.32 -1.90 7.81
C ILE A 186 -18.61 -0.47 7.36
N LYS A 187 -19.32 -0.26 6.24
CA LYS A 187 -19.72 1.09 5.80
C LYS A 187 -20.61 1.78 6.83
N LYS A 188 -21.56 1.06 7.41
CA LYS A 188 -22.44 1.57 8.47
C LYS A 188 -21.63 2.00 9.69
N GLU A 189 -20.73 1.15 10.17
CA GLU A 189 -19.88 1.45 11.33
C GLU A 189 -18.93 2.62 11.09
N ILE A 190 -18.34 2.72 9.89
CA ILE A 190 -17.51 3.87 9.49
C ILE A 190 -18.34 5.15 9.55
N HIS A 191 -19.56 5.12 9.02
CA HIS A 191 -20.44 6.29 9.02
C HIS A 191 -20.85 6.72 10.44
N GLU A 192 -21.23 5.77 11.29
CA GLU A 192 -21.63 6.03 12.68
C GLU A 192 -20.48 6.59 13.52
N THR A 193 -19.25 6.16 13.27
CA THR A 193 -18.10 6.55 14.11
C THR A 193 -17.39 7.82 13.63
N LEU A 194 -17.46 8.14 12.33
CA LEU A 194 -16.73 9.25 11.73
C LEU A 194 -17.63 10.44 11.34
N LYS A 195 -18.86 10.49 11.85
CA LYS A 195 -19.72 11.68 11.85
C LYS A 195 -19.12 12.77 12.74
#